data_AF-A0A5N5NDU5-F1
#
_entry.id   AF-A0A5N5NDU5-F1
#
_cell.length_a   1.000
_cell.length_b   1.000
_cell.length_c   1.000
_cell.angle_alpha   90.00
_cell.angle_beta   90.00
_cell.angle_gamma   90.00
#
_symmetry.space_group_name_H-M   'P 1'
#
loop_
_entity.id
_entity.type
_entity.pdbx_description
1 polymer ?
#
loop_
_entity_poly.entity_id
_entity_poly.type
_entity_poly.pdbx_seq_one_letter_code
_entity_poly.pdbx_strand_id
1 'polypeptide(L)'
;MIGDEAKRMRSVLLTFLDPHALERNIERMDLATQNHIRTCWEGVNSVANNIPGTRFHCAVKAADAIREELRLLARQRREALDKKMASPTQDLLSHLLVTSYAGGKFLSELEIVDNILLLLFASHDTTTSAITCVMKYLAELPEVYRMVLKGVLLKWEDLQKMRYSCNVVSEVMRLLPPVRGGFREAIVDFTYAGYTIPKGSKLIWDPGSTHMDPILFPEAEEFDGSRFEGAGPAPNSYVPFGGGPRICMGNVYARAQILVFLHSIVKRFEWDLSTPDEKLVYDPMPTPSQGLPVHLRPHQSSV
;
A
#
# COMPACT_ATOMS: atom_id res chain seq x y z
N MET A 1 7.71 4.31 17.38
CA MET A 1 8.30 5.66 17.17
C MET A 1 7.20 6.71 17.26
N ILE A 2 7.38 7.72 18.13
CA ILE A 2 6.47 8.87 18.28
C ILE A 2 7.31 10.15 18.09
N GLY A 3 6.73 11.21 17.53
CA GLY A 3 7.38 12.52 17.47
C GLY A 3 8.57 12.57 16.50
N ASP A 4 9.70 13.12 16.95
CA ASP A 4 10.82 13.50 16.08
C ASP A 4 11.61 12.32 15.52
N GLU A 5 11.66 11.19 16.20
CA GLU A 5 12.28 9.96 15.69
C GLU A 5 11.54 9.46 14.44
N ALA A 6 10.20 9.44 14.48
CA ALA A 6 9.38 9.07 13.34
C ALA A 6 9.53 10.06 12.17
N LYS A 7 9.72 11.36 12.45
CA LYS A 7 10.00 12.37 11.42
C LYS A 7 11.37 12.15 10.77
N ARG A 8 12.40 11.87 11.56
CA ARG A 8 13.76 11.60 11.07
C ARG A 8 13.80 10.36 10.19
N MET A 9 13.24 9.25 10.66
CA MET A 9 13.17 8.02 9.87
C MET A 9 12.39 8.24 8.57
N ARG A 10 11.25 8.94 8.65
CA ARG A 10 10.44 9.28 7.48
C ARG A 10 11.23 10.11 6.47
N SER A 11 12.02 11.08 6.93
CA SER A 11 12.87 11.88 6.06
C SER A 11 13.88 11.02 5.30
N VAL A 12 14.53 10.07 5.97
CA VAL A 12 15.50 9.17 5.33
C VAL A 12 14.81 8.29 4.28
N LEU A 13 13.70 7.65 4.62
CA LEU A 13 13.00 6.75 3.70
C LEU A 13 12.41 7.47 2.47
N LEU A 14 11.94 8.71 2.65
CA LEU A 14 11.41 9.52 1.54
C LEU A 14 12.47 9.85 0.49
N THR A 15 13.76 9.90 0.85
CA THR A 15 14.82 10.13 -0.15
C THR A 15 15.00 8.94 -1.12
N PHE A 16 14.65 7.73 -0.70
CA PHE A 16 14.67 6.55 -1.58
C PHE A 16 13.39 6.42 -2.41
N LEU A 17 12.24 6.80 -1.84
CA LEU A 17 10.95 6.73 -2.54
C LEU A 17 10.69 7.92 -3.48
N ASP A 18 11.74 8.70 -3.77
CA ASP A 18 11.68 9.75 -4.77
C ASP A 18 11.31 9.17 -6.14
N PRO A 19 10.42 9.82 -6.92
CA PRO A 19 9.94 9.30 -8.19
C PRO A 19 11.03 8.81 -9.16
N HIS A 20 12.23 9.41 -9.14
CA HIS A 20 13.34 9.02 -10.00
C HIS A 20 14.08 7.73 -9.55
N ALA A 21 13.93 7.32 -8.29
CA ALA A 21 14.54 6.11 -7.76
C ALA A 21 13.66 4.86 -7.97
N LEU A 22 12.36 5.05 -8.22
CA LEU A 22 11.36 3.98 -8.40
C LEU A 22 11.45 3.23 -9.74
N GLU A 23 12.29 3.70 -10.67
CA GLU A 23 12.49 3.07 -11.99
C GLU A 23 13.28 1.75 -11.94
N ARG A 24 13.75 1.35 -10.77
CA ARG A 24 14.59 0.17 -10.60
C ARG A 24 14.02 -0.75 -9.54
N ASN A 25 14.05 -2.04 -9.88
CA ASN A 25 13.82 -3.22 -9.05
C ASN A 25 12.40 -3.81 -9.13
N ILE A 26 12.33 -4.96 -9.78
CA ILE A 26 11.34 -6.01 -9.54
C ILE A 26 12.17 -7.25 -9.18
N GLU A 27 12.25 -7.58 -7.89
CA GLU A 27 12.82 -8.85 -7.45
C GLU A 27 11.70 -9.83 -7.09
N ARG A 28 11.94 -11.12 -7.30
CA ARG A 28 11.03 -12.21 -6.92
C ARG A 28 11.38 -12.67 -5.51
N MET A 29 10.46 -12.47 -4.57
CA MET A 29 10.54 -13.01 -3.23
C MET A 29 10.13 -14.49 -3.23
N ASP A 30 10.84 -15.34 -2.49
CA ASP A 30 10.49 -16.76 -2.41
C ASP A 30 9.22 -17.02 -1.57
N LEU A 31 8.68 -18.24 -1.70
CA LEU A 31 7.41 -18.63 -1.07
C LEU A 31 7.50 -18.69 0.47
N ALA A 32 8.68 -18.98 1.03
CA ALA A 32 8.85 -19.06 2.48
C ALA A 32 8.80 -17.65 3.10
N THR A 33 9.49 -16.68 2.50
CA THR A 33 9.42 -15.28 2.92
C THR A 33 8.01 -14.71 2.74
N GLN A 34 7.31 -15.03 1.64
CA GLN A 34 5.90 -14.65 1.44
C GLN A 34 4.99 -15.19 2.57
N ASN A 35 5.19 -16.45 2.96
CA ASN A 35 4.41 -17.07 4.04
C ASN A 35 4.71 -16.44 5.41
N HIS A 36 5.97 -16.13 5.70
CA HIS A 36 6.34 -15.39 6.92
C HIS A 36 5.71 -14.00 6.92
N ILE A 37 5.70 -13.32 5.77
CA ILE A 37 5.10 -11.99 5.67
C ILE A 37 3.61 -12.03 6.01
N ARG A 38 2.88 -12.95 5.37
CA ARG A 38 1.45 -13.15 5.67
C ARG A 38 1.22 -13.46 7.16
N THR A 39 2.02 -14.36 7.73
CA THR A 39 1.91 -14.77 9.14
C THR A 39 2.11 -13.60 10.11
N CYS A 40 3.09 -12.74 9.84
CA CYS A 40 3.32 -11.55 10.65
C CYS A 40 2.13 -10.59 10.58
N TRP A 41 1.60 -10.33 9.38
CA TRP A 41 0.48 -9.41 9.19
C TRP A 41 -0.78 -9.86 9.93
N GLU A 42 -1.09 -11.15 9.84
CA GLU A 42 -2.20 -11.78 10.55
C GLU A 42 -2.09 -11.65 12.08
N GLY A 43 -0.88 -11.73 12.65
CA GLY A 43 -0.71 -11.58 14.08
C GLY A 43 -0.68 -10.13 14.59
N VAL A 44 -0.31 -9.15 13.76
CA VAL A 44 -0.34 -7.72 14.14
C VAL A 44 -1.74 -7.24 14.51
N ASN A 45 -2.78 -7.81 13.88
CA ASN A 45 -4.18 -7.49 14.16
C ASN A 45 -4.81 -8.41 15.23
N SER A 46 -4.02 -9.31 15.83
CA SER A 46 -4.48 -10.21 16.89
C SER A 46 -4.22 -9.64 18.29
N VAL A 47 -4.80 -10.28 19.30
CA VAL A 47 -4.51 -9.93 20.70
C VAL A 47 -3.02 -10.16 20.98
N ALA A 48 -2.36 -9.15 21.55
CA ALA A 48 -0.92 -9.13 21.80
C ALA A 48 -0.45 -10.08 22.93
N ASN A 49 -0.79 -11.37 22.82
CA ASN A 49 -0.45 -12.42 23.77
C ASN A 49 0.58 -13.37 23.15
N ASN A 50 1.84 -13.27 23.59
CA ASN A 50 2.95 -14.08 23.09
C ASN A 50 3.00 -15.48 23.76
N ILE A 51 1.93 -16.25 23.61
CA ILE A 51 1.81 -17.61 24.13
C ILE A 51 1.93 -18.59 22.95
N PRO A 52 2.71 -19.68 23.05
CA PRO A 52 2.81 -20.67 21.98
C PRO A 52 1.44 -21.13 21.48
N GLY A 53 1.25 -21.12 20.16
CA GLY A 53 -0.02 -21.45 19.50
C GLY A 53 -0.94 -20.26 19.19
N THR A 54 -0.65 -19.04 19.66
CA THR A 54 -1.42 -17.84 19.27
C THR A 54 -0.92 -17.24 17.94
N ARG A 55 -1.81 -16.53 17.22
CA ARG A 55 -1.44 -15.77 16.01
C ARG A 55 -0.32 -14.77 16.29
N PHE A 56 -0.36 -14.08 17.42
CA PHE A 56 0.70 -13.14 17.82
C PHE A 56 2.04 -13.82 18.02
N HIS A 57 2.08 -14.99 18.67
CA HIS A 57 3.32 -15.77 18.82
C HIS A 57 3.89 -16.18 17.46
N CYS A 58 3.06 -16.71 16.56
CA CYS A 58 3.46 -17.06 15.21
C CYS A 58 4.02 -15.85 14.44
N ALA A 59 3.38 -14.68 14.57
CA ALA A 59 3.85 -13.44 13.96
C ALA A 59 5.20 -12.97 14.50
N VAL A 60 5.44 -13.07 15.81
CA VAL A 60 6.75 -12.76 16.40
C VAL A 60 7.82 -13.68 15.83
N LYS A 61 7.56 -15.00 15.77
CA LYS A 61 8.52 -15.98 15.23
C LYS A 61 8.81 -15.77 13.74
N ALA A 62 7.77 -15.48 12.95
CA ALA A 62 7.93 -15.15 11.53
C ALA A 62 8.72 -13.85 11.33
N ALA A 63 8.50 -12.84 12.18
CA ALA A 63 9.23 -11.57 12.11
C ALA A 63 10.71 -11.79 12.42
N ASP A 64 11.01 -12.60 13.44
CA ASP A 64 12.39 -12.95 13.80
C ASP A 64 13.09 -13.71 12.68
N ALA A 65 12.41 -14.62 12.00
CA ALA A 65 12.97 -15.32 10.83
C ALA A 65 13.33 -14.35 9.70
N ILE A 66 12.42 -13.42 9.35
CA ILE A 66 12.70 -12.41 8.32
C ILE A 66 13.84 -11.47 8.77
N ARG A 67 13.90 -11.11 10.06
CA ARG A 67 15.00 -10.28 10.60
C ARG A 67 16.36 -10.95 10.40
N GLU A 68 16.48 -12.26 10.64
CA GLU A 68 17.73 -12.98 10.42
C GLU A 68 18.16 -12.97 8.95
N GLU A 69 17.21 -13.20 8.03
CA GLU A 69 17.47 -13.11 6.58
C GLU A 69 17.92 -11.70 6.18
N LEU A 70 17.21 -10.66 6.64
CA LEU A 70 17.55 -9.26 6.36
C LEU A 70 18.90 -8.86 6.95
N ARG A 71 19.29 -9.37 8.13
CA ARG A 71 20.62 -9.15 8.72
C ARG A 71 21.72 -9.74 7.83
N LEU A 72 21.51 -10.95 7.31
CA LEU A 72 22.47 -11.58 6.40
C LEU A 72 22.60 -10.78 5.10
N LEU A 73 21.47 -10.36 4.50
CA LEU A 73 21.46 -9.52 3.31
C LEU A 73 22.15 -8.17 3.55
N ALA A 74 21.91 -7.53 4.71
CA ALA A 74 22.54 -6.27 5.08
C ALA A 74 24.06 -6.39 5.19
N ARG A 75 24.56 -7.47 5.78
CA ARG A 75 26.00 -7.76 5.87
C ARG A 75 26.62 -8.01 4.50
N GLN A 76 26.01 -8.88 3.69
CA GLN A 76 26.47 -9.14 2.32
C GLN A 76 26.49 -7.86 1.48
N ARG A 77 25.45 -7.02 1.63
CA ARG A 77 25.36 -5.77 0.89
C ARG A 77 26.41 -4.76 1.32
N ARG A 78 26.72 -4.70 2.62
CA ARG A 78 27.82 -3.88 3.15
C ARG A 78 29.15 -4.25 2.50
N GLU A 79 29.48 -5.54 2.50
CA GLU A 79 30.71 -6.03 1.86
C GLU A 79 30.76 -5.72 0.36
N ALA A 80 29.64 -5.85 -0.35
CA ALA A 80 29.55 -5.53 -1.76
C ALA A 80 29.75 -4.03 -2.03
N LEU A 81 29.23 -3.15 -1.16
CA LEU A 81 29.45 -1.69 -1.24
C LEU A 81 30.93 -1.35 -1.00
N ASP A 82 31.55 -1.96 0.00
CA ASP A 82 32.97 -1.74 0.32
C ASP A 82 33.88 -2.20 -0.82
N LYS A 83 33.54 -3.32 -1.48
CA LYS A 83 34.23 -3.84 -2.67
C LYS A 83 33.84 -3.13 -3.97
N LYS A 84 32.96 -2.12 -3.92
CA LYS A 84 32.41 -1.39 -5.09
C LYS A 84 31.72 -2.30 -6.13
N MET A 85 31.23 -3.47 -5.71
CA MET A 85 30.41 -4.37 -6.52
C MET A 85 28.93 -3.98 -6.51
N ALA A 86 28.55 -3.09 -5.59
CA ALA A 86 27.20 -2.60 -5.36
C ALA A 86 27.21 -1.06 -5.43
N SER A 87 26.11 -0.47 -5.90
CA SER A 87 25.92 0.99 -5.85
C SER A 87 25.12 1.40 -4.61
N PRO A 88 25.46 2.53 -3.95
CA PRO A 88 24.64 3.14 -2.92
C PRO A 88 23.18 3.40 -3.32
N THR A 89 22.93 3.58 -4.62
CA THR A 89 21.61 3.92 -5.17
C THR A 89 20.91 2.74 -5.86
N GLN A 90 21.44 1.52 -5.74
CA GLN A 90 20.87 0.37 -6.47
C GLN A 90 19.47 -0.02 -5.96
N ASP A 91 19.28 0.00 -4.64
CA ASP A 91 18.04 -0.34 -3.96
C ASP A 91 17.99 0.25 -2.54
N LEU A 92 16.87 0.01 -1.86
CA LEU A 92 16.57 0.60 -0.55
C LEU A 92 17.57 0.15 0.51
N LEU A 93 17.97 -1.13 0.51
CA LEU A 93 18.90 -1.66 1.50
C LEU A 93 20.25 -0.96 1.35
N SER A 94 20.78 -0.86 0.13
CA SER A 94 22.00 -0.10 -0.13
C SER A 94 21.92 1.34 0.32
N HIS A 95 20.80 1.99 0.03
CA HIS A 95 20.57 3.38 0.40
C HIS A 95 20.55 3.57 1.91
N LEU A 96 19.83 2.73 2.65
CA LEU A 96 19.77 2.78 4.11
C LEU A 96 21.11 2.50 4.77
N LEU A 97 21.92 1.62 4.19
CA LEU A 97 23.26 1.30 4.69
C LEU A 97 24.19 2.52 4.65
N VAL A 98 24.04 3.43 3.68
CA VAL A 98 24.93 4.60 3.50
C VAL A 98 24.30 5.93 3.90
N THR A 99 23.02 5.95 4.27
CA THR A 99 22.33 7.19 4.63
C THR A 99 22.45 7.46 6.12
N SER A 100 22.76 8.72 6.46
CA SER A 100 22.78 9.21 7.84
C SER A 100 21.61 10.13 8.13
N TYR A 101 21.25 10.23 9.41
CA TYR A 101 20.36 11.25 9.92
C TYR A 101 20.97 12.66 9.76
N ALA A 102 20.13 13.68 9.86
CA ALA A 102 20.59 15.06 10.06
C ALA A 102 21.54 15.11 11.28
N GLY A 103 22.81 15.45 11.03
CA GLY A 103 23.89 15.40 12.02
C GLY A 103 24.91 14.26 11.82
N GLY A 104 24.83 13.48 10.74
CA GLY A 104 25.89 12.54 10.34
C GLY A 104 25.86 11.18 11.05
N LYS A 105 24.89 10.94 11.95
CA LYS A 105 24.71 9.64 12.62
C LYS A 105 24.04 8.65 11.66
N PHE A 106 24.68 7.50 11.40
CA PHE A 106 24.11 6.42 10.60
C PHE A 106 23.04 5.62 11.36
N LEU A 107 22.17 4.96 10.59
CA LEU A 107 21.21 3.98 11.10
C LEU A 107 21.94 2.76 11.67
N SER A 108 21.46 2.24 12.80
CA SER A 108 21.89 0.95 13.32
C SER A 108 21.39 -0.19 12.45
N GLU A 109 22.04 -1.35 12.50
CA GLU A 109 21.60 -2.56 11.77
C GLU A 109 20.15 -2.91 12.12
N LEU A 110 19.77 -2.82 13.40
CA LEU A 110 18.41 -3.06 13.85
C LEU A 110 17.41 -2.09 13.22
N GLU A 111 17.72 -0.78 13.21
CA GLU A 111 16.87 0.21 12.53
C GLU A 111 16.71 -0.11 11.04
N ILE A 112 17.79 -0.46 10.34
CA ILE A 112 17.73 -0.79 8.90
C ILE A 112 16.82 -1.99 8.68
N VAL A 113 17.04 -3.07 9.42
CA VAL A 113 16.29 -4.32 9.31
C VAL A 113 14.80 -4.10 9.62
N ASP A 114 14.48 -3.43 10.74
CA ASP A 114 13.08 -3.19 11.13
C ASP A 114 12.36 -2.25 10.14
N ASN A 115 13.05 -1.30 9.51
CA ASN A 115 12.44 -0.43 8.50
C ASN A 115 12.17 -1.16 7.18
N ILE A 116 13.09 -2.01 6.73
CA ILE A 116 12.86 -2.83 5.54
C ILE A 116 11.72 -3.80 5.79
N LEU A 117 11.71 -4.45 6.96
CA LEU A 117 10.63 -5.34 7.39
C LEU A 117 9.28 -4.61 7.38
N LEU A 118 9.19 -3.43 7.98
CA LEU A 118 7.98 -2.60 7.98
C LEU A 118 7.51 -2.27 6.56
N LEU A 119 8.42 -1.95 5.65
CA LEU A 119 8.09 -1.59 4.27
C LEU A 119 7.64 -2.80 3.44
N LEU A 120 8.23 -3.97 3.64
CA LEU A 120 7.79 -5.22 3.01
C LEU A 120 6.33 -5.52 3.38
N PHE A 121 6.00 -5.44 4.67
CA PHE A 121 4.62 -5.58 5.15
C PHE A 121 3.68 -4.54 4.55
N ALA A 122 4.03 -3.27 4.66
CA ALA A 122 3.15 -2.18 4.30
C ALA A 122 2.89 -2.09 2.79
N SER A 123 3.86 -2.47 1.95
CA SER A 123 3.79 -2.29 0.49
C SER A 123 3.15 -3.46 -0.26
N HIS A 124 3.16 -4.67 0.30
CA HIS A 124 2.68 -5.86 -0.40
C HIS A 124 1.16 -6.03 -0.31
N ASP A 125 0.64 -6.20 0.91
CA ASP A 125 -0.76 -6.64 1.08
C ASP A 125 -1.77 -5.53 0.72
N THR A 126 -1.44 -4.28 1.03
CA THR A 126 -2.30 -3.12 0.73
C THR A 126 -2.45 -2.91 -0.77
N THR A 127 -1.36 -3.00 -1.52
CA THR A 127 -1.35 -2.88 -2.99
C THR A 127 -2.06 -4.07 -3.62
N THR A 128 -1.83 -5.29 -3.12
CA THR A 128 -2.50 -6.51 -3.63
C THR A 128 -4.02 -6.43 -3.45
N SER A 129 -4.50 -5.99 -2.28
CA SER A 129 -5.93 -5.75 -2.02
C SER A 129 -6.51 -4.69 -2.97
N ALA A 130 -5.80 -3.57 -3.17
CA ALA A 130 -6.23 -2.53 -4.10
C ALA A 130 -6.33 -3.03 -5.54
N ILE A 131 -5.31 -3.73 -6.04
CA ILE A 131 -5.30 -4.32 -7.39
C ILE A 131 -6.46 -5.32 -7.55
N THR A 132 -6.66 -6.19 -6.56
CA THR A 132 -7.73 -7.19 -6.58
C THR A 132 -9.10 -6.53 -6.67
N CYS A 133 -9.35 -5.49 -5.86
CA CYS A 133 -10.60 -4.72 -5.93
C CYS A 133 -10.77 -4.03 -7.28
N VAL A 134 -9.70 -3.45 -7.85
CA VAL A 134 -9.76 -2.83 -9.19
C VAL A 134 -10.10 -3.86 -10.25
N MET A 135 -9.48 -5.05 -10.22
CA MET A 135 -9.79 -6.13 -11.16
C MET A 135 -11.25 -6.59 -11.05
N LYS A 136 -11.79 -6.69 -9.84
CA LYS A 136 -13.21 -7.00 -9.59
C LYS A 136 -14.13 -5.98 -10.25
N TYR A 137 -13.95 -4.69 -9.95
CA TYR A 137 -14.80 -3.63 -10.51
C TYR A 137 -14.73 -3.56 -12.04
N LEU A 138 -13.55 -3.77 -12.63
CA LEU A 138 -13.42 -3.76 -14.08
C LEU A 138 -14.07 -4.97 -14.75
N ALA A 139 -14.13 -6.12 -14.10
CA ALA A 139 -14.88 -7.27 -14.59
C ALA A 139 -16.40 -7.01 -14.54
N GLU A 140 -16.86 -6.35 -13.49
CA GLU A 140 -18.28 -6.04 -13.27
C GLU A 140 -18.77 -4.83 -14.10
N LEU A 141 -17.85 -3.98 -14.56
CA LEU A 141 -18.15 -2.75 -15.32
C LEU A 141 -17.46 -2.74 -16.69
N PRO A 142 -17.98 -3.49 -17.70
CA PRO A 142 -17.35 -3.61 -19.01
C PRO A 142 -17.13 -2.27 -19.75
N GLU A 143 -18.02 -1.29 -19.55
CA GLU A 143 -17.87 0.05 -20.14
C GLU A 143 -16.65 0.78 -19.57
N VAL A 144 -16.44 0.68 -18.25
CA VAL A 144 -15.29 1.27 -17.57
C VAL A 144 -14.01 0.57 -18.00
N TYR A 145 -14.01 -0.77 -18.11
CA TYR A 145 -12.89 -1.53 -18.65
C TYR A 145 -12.50 -1.06 -20.05
N ARG A 146 -13.47 -0.89 -20.97
CA ARG A 146 -13.20 -0.41 -22.33
C ARG A 146 -12.59 0.99 -22.36
N MET A 147 -13.04 1.87 -21.48
CA MET A 147 -12.48 3.23 -21.35
C MET A 147 -11.06 3.22 -20.78
N VAL A 148 -10.79 2.38 -19.78
CA VAL A 148 -9.43 2.13 -19.28
C VAL A 148 -8.55 1.61 -20.41
N LEU A 149 -8.97 0.57 -21.14
CA LEU A 149 -8.21 -0.04 -22.23
C LEU A 149 -7.79 0.98 -23.31
N LYS A 150 -8.69 1.90 -23.69
CA LYS A 150 -8.41 2.96 -24.68
C LYS A 150 -7.37 3.98 -24.19
N GLY A 151 -7.30 4.25 -22.89
CA GLY A 151 -6.45 5.30 -22.30
C GLY A 151 -5.04 4.86 -21.89
N VAL A 152 -4.65 3.61 -22.17
CA VAL A 152 -3.44 2.98 -21.63
C VAL A 152 -2.23 3.20 -22.56
N LEU A 153 -1.25 4.00 -22.11
CA LEU A 153 0.01 4.36 -22.79
C LEU A 153 1.24 3.96 -21.94
N LEU A 154 2.43 3.77 -22.54
CA LEU A 154 3.59 3.10 -21.90
C LEU A 154 4.90 3.91 -21.97
N LYS A 155 5.00 4.96 -21.15
CA LYS A 155 6.23 5.63 -20.65
C LYS A 155 5.91 6.23 -19.27
N TRP A 156 6.92 6.52 -18.44
CA TRP A 156 6.71 7.21 -17.14
C TRP A 156 5.93 8.53 -17.31
N GLU A 157 6.29 9.30 -18.33
CA GLU A 157 5.58 10.51 -18.78
C GLU A 157 4.11 10.25 -19.16
N ASP A 158 3.78 9.02 -19.54
CA ASP A 158 2.44 8.61 -19.92
C ASP A 158 1.60 8.13 -18.73
N LEU A 159 2.19 7.76 -17.59
CA LEU A 159 1.43 7.48 -16.36
C LEU A 159 0.62 8.71 -15.93
N GLN A 160 1.18 9.91 -16.10
CA GLN A 160 0.46 11.17 -15.88
C GLN A 160 -0.68 11.40 -16.89
N LYS A 161 -0.64 10.71 -18.04
CA LYS A 161 -1.66 10.77 -19.09
C LYS A 161 -2.76 9.72 -18.92
N MET A 162 -2.56 8.68 -18.09
CA MET A 162 -3.57 7.67 -17.73
C MET A 162 -4.65 8.21 -16.78
N ARG A 163 -5.14 9.45 -17.01
CA ARG A 163 -6.05 10.17 -16.11
C ARG A 163 -7.30 9.38 -15.77
N TYR A 164 -7.95 8.78 -16.76
CA TYR A 164 -9.14 7.97 -16.52
C TYR A 164 -8.84 6.73 -15.67
N SER A 165 -7.71 6.05 -15.93
CA SER A 165 -7.27 4.91 -15.09
C SER A 165 -6.97 5.36 -13.65
N CYS A 166 -6.34 6.52 -13.46
CA CYS A 166 -6.12 7.10 -12.13
C CYS A 166 -7.43 7.38 -11.38
N ASN A 167 -8.45 7.86 -12.10
CA ASN A 167 -9.76 8.15 -11.52
C ASN A 167 -10.48 6.87 -11.12
N VAL A 168 -10.49 5.86 -12.00
CA VAL A 168 -11.06 4.54 -11.70
C VAL A 168 -10.38 3.90 -10.50
N VAL A 169 -9.04 3.89 -10.45
CA VAL A 169 -8.29 3.38 -9.29
C VAL A 169 -8.64 4.16 -8.02
N SER A 170 -8.79 5.49 -8.13
CA SER A 170 -9.16 6.32 -6.99
C SER A 170 -10.57 6.05 -6.50
N GLU A 171 -11.53 5.86 -7.42
CA GLU A 171 -12.92 5.54 -7.08
C GLU A 171 -13.05 4.16 -6.46
N VAL A 172 -12.32 3.16 -6.96
CA VAL A 172 -12.27 1.85 -6.31
C VAL A 172 -11.70 1.96 -4.89
N MET A 173 -10.63 2.72 -4.67
CA MET A 173 -10.10 2.94 -3.31
C MET A 173 -10.99 3.83 -2.44
N ARG A 174 -11.89 4.62 -3.03
CA ARG A 174 -12.92 5.36 -2.28
C ARG A 174 -13.93 4.39 -1.70
N LEU A 175 -14.49 3.52 -2.56
CA LEU A 175 -15.50 2.52 -2.21
C LEU A 175 -14.94 1.40 -1.32
N LEU A 176 -13.75 0.90 -1.66
CA LEU A 176 -13.05 -0.19 -1.00
C LEU A 176 -11.64 0.23 -0.59
N PRO A 177 -11.49 1.12 0.42
CA PRO A 177 -10.18 1.50 0.91
C PRO A 177 -9.46 0.26 1.47
N PRO A 178 -8.22 -0.04 1.03
CA PRO A 178 -7.50 -1.21 1.54
C PRO A 178 -7.37 -1.17 3.07
N VAL A 179 -7.02 -0.01 3.64
CA VAL A 179 -6.87 0.17 5.08
C VAL A 179 -8.11 0.87 5.65
N ARG A 180 -8.77 0.25 6.63
CA ARG A 180 -9.99 0.74 7.30
C ARG A 180 -9.76 1.82 8.36
N GLY A 181 -8.59 2.47 8.34
CA GLY A 181 -8.29 3.58 9.25
C GLY A 181 -7.00 3.44 10.04
N GLY A 182 -6.89 4.25 11.09
CA GLY A 182 -5.76 4.16 12.00
C GLY A 182 -6.03 4.76 13.36
N PHE A 183 -5.37 4.22 14.37
CA PHE A 183 -5.55 4.66 15.75
C PHE A 183 -4.81 5.98 16.03
N ARG A 184 -5.41 6.80 16.89
CA ARG A 184 -4.88 8.04 17.45
C ARG A 184 -5.14 8.07 18.95
N GLU A 185 -4.39 8.91 19.64
CA GLU A 185 -4.61 9.19 21.06
C GLU A 185 -4.82 10.70 21.22
N ALA A 186 -5.85 11.08 21.97
CA ALA A 186 -6.06 12.46 22.36
C ALA A 186 -4.93 12.92 23.29
N ILE A 187 -4.12 13.89 22.87
CA ILE A 187 -2.99 14.39 23.69
C ILE A 187 -3.39 15.46 24.70
N VAL A 188 -4.58 16.04 24.50
CA VAL A 188 -5.23 17.06 25.33
C VAL A 188 -6.73 16.79 25.33
N ASP A 189 -7.43 17.36 26.31
CA ASP A 189 -8.89 17.41 26.28
C ASP A 189 -9.35 18.33 25.14
N PHE A 190 -10.34 17.90 24.36
CA PHE A 190 -10.93 18.75 23.31
C PHE A 190 -12.41 18.42 23.10
N THR A 191 -13.14 19.34 22.48
CA THR A 191 -14.55 19.14 22.10
C THR A 191 -14.66 18.93 20.60
N TYR A 192 -15.42 17.93 20.18
CA TYR A 192 -15.70 17.64 18.77
C TYR A 192 -17.15 17.20 18.60
N ALA A 193 -17.86 17.79 17.63
CA ALA A 193 -19.28 17.53 17.37
C ALA A 193 -20.18 17.58 18.62
N GLY A 194 -19.87 18.48 19.57
CA GLY A 194 -20.59 18.61 20.84
C GLY A 194 -20.18 17.64 21.96
N TYR A 195 -19.26 16.72 21.69
CA TYR A 195 -18.74 15.76 22.69
C TYR A 195 -17.38 16.20 23.24
N THR A 196 -17.22 16.14 24.56
CA THR A 196 -15.91 16.29 25.20
C THR A 196 -15.14 14.97 25.13
N ILE A 197 -13.95 15.02 24.53
CA ILE A 197 -13.03 13.89 24.38
C ILE A 197 -11.86 14.12 25.34
N PRO A 198 -11.74 13.32 26.42
CA PRO A 198 -10.64 13.45 27.37
C PRO A 198 -9.29 13.03 26.77
N LYS A 199 -8.22 13.63 27.26
CA LYS A 199 -6.84 13.22 27.03
C LYS A 199 -6.66 11.73 27.35
N GLY A 200 -5.90 11.02 26.52
CA GLY A 200 -5.64 9.59 26.62
C GLY A 200 -6.66 8.71 25.87
N SER A 201 -7.80 9.29 25.45
CA SER A 201 -8.82 8.59 24.65
C SER A 201 -8.22 8.04 23.37
N LYS A 202 -8.52 6.76 23.06
CA LYS A 202 -8.14 6.11 21.81
C LYS A 202 -9.21 6.38 20.77
N LEU A 203 -8.79 6.97 19.66
CA LEU A 203 -9.65 7.37 18.56
C LEU A 203 -9.27 6.56 17.32
N ILE A 204 -10.25 6.23 16.49
CA ILE A 204 -10.02 5.67 15.16
C ILE A 204 -10.69 6.59 14.15
N TRP A 205 -9.97 6.94 13.09
CA TRP A 205 -10.56 7.56 11.92
C TRP A 205 -10.84 6.46 10.91
N ASP A 206 -11.99 6.50 10.24
CA ASP A 206 -12.42 5.48 9.28
C ASP A 206 -12.64 6.12 7.90
N PRO A 207 -11.75 5.84 6.90
CA PRO A 207 -11.97 6.31 5.54
C PRO A 207 -13.25 5.75 4.96
N GLY A 208 -13.70 4.55 5.35
CA GLY A 208 -14.92 3.95 4.83
C GLY A 208 -16.15 4.82 5.10
N SER A 209 -16.31 5.25 6.35
CA SER A 209 -17.42 6.16 6.72
C SER A 209 -17.29 7.53 6.05
N THR A 210 -16.08 8.13 6.03
CA THR A 210 -15.87 9.44 5.39
C THR A 210 -16.12 9.40 3.88
N HIS A 211 -15.68 8.35 3.20
CA HIS A 211 -15.84 8.18 1.76
C HIS A 211 -17.29 7.88 1.34
N MET A 212 -18.11 7.40 2.27
CA MET A 212 -19.54 7.11 2.05
C MET A 212 -20.47 8.25 2.52
N ASP A 213 -19.93 9.37 2.99
CA ASP A 213 -20.74 10.53 3.39
C ASP A 213 -21.30 11.25 2.15
N PRO A 214 -22.64 11.30 1.94
CA PRO A 214 -23.24 11.93 0.77
C PRO A 214 -23.04 13.44 0.72
N ILE A 215 -22.70 14.09 1.85
CA ILE A 215 -22.34 15.52 1.89
C ILE A 215 -20.99 15.74 1.21
N LEU A 216 -20.06 14.78 1.36
CA LEU A 216 -18.72 14.84 0.77
C LEU A 216 -18.68 14.24 -0.64
N PHE A 217 -19.47 13.19 -0.87
CA PHE A 217 -19.53 12.43 -2.12
C PHE A 217 -21.00 12.17 -2.50
N PRO A 218 -21.62 13.02 -3.34
CA PRO A 218 -22.97 12.77 -3.84
C PRO A 218 -23.07 11.41 -4.54
N GLU A 219 -24.18 10.68 -4.36
CA GLU A 219 -24.31 9.27 -4.81
C GLU A 219 -23.12 8.41 -4.34
N ALA A 220 -22.81 8.48 -3.04
CA ALA A 220 -21.63 7.88 -2.43
C ALA A 220 -21.52 6.36 -2.63
N GLU A 221 -22.65 5.64 -2.74
CA GLU A 221 -22.65 4.18 -2.89
C GLU A 221 -22.37 3.75 -4.35
N GLU A 222 -22.61 4.65 -5.30
CA GLU A 222 -22.47 4.36 -6.73
C GLU A 222 -21.01 4.53 -7.20
N PHE A 223 -20.60 3.65 -8.10
CA PHE A 223 -19.32 3.80 -8.79
C PHE A 223 -19.41 4.90 -9.85
N ASP A 224 -18.55 5.90 -9.75
CA ASP A 224 -18.38 6.91 -10.78
C ASP A 224 -16.89 7.08 -11.16
N GLY A 225 -16.52 6.55 -12.33
CA GLY A 225 -15.16 6.65 -12.88
C GLY A 225 -14.73 8.08 -13.24
N SER A 226 -15.66 9.03 -13.29
CA SER A 226 -15.41 10.46 -13.55
C SER A 226 -15.36 11.30 -12.28
N ARG A 227 -15.65 10.73 -11.09
CA ARG A 227 -15.76 11.46 -9.82
C ARG A 227 -14.53 12.29 -9.44
N PHE A 228 -13.36 11.85 -9.90
CA PHE A 228 -12.07 12.50 -9.63
C PHE A 228 -11.59 13.41 -10.77
N GLU A 229 -12.41 13.68 -11.78
CA GLU A 229 -12.11 14.66 -12.82
C GLU A 229 -12.15 16.11 -12.30
N GLY A 230 -11.50 17.00 -13.03
CA GLY A 230 -11.48 18.44 -12.70
C GLY A 230 -10.73 18.75 -11.40
N ALA A 231 -11.40 19.46 -10.49
CA ALA A 231 -10.80 19.89 -9.21
C ALA A 231 -10.67 18.75 -8.18
N GLY A 232 -11.31 17.62 -8.42
CA GLY A 232 -11.35 16.49 -7.48
C GLY A 232 -12.21 16.77 -6.24
N PRO A 233 -12.20 15.85 -5.26
CA PRO A 233 -13.03 15.95 -4.07
C PRO A 233 -12.52 17.03 -3.10
N ALA A 234 -13.39 17.43 -2.16
CA ALA A 234 -13.05 18.44 -1.17
C ALA A 234 -11.75 18.07 -0.39
N PRO A 235 -10.91 19.04 0.00
CA PRO A 235 -9.70 18.75 0.76
C PRO A 235 -9.98 17.89 2.00
N ASN A 236 -9.14 16.88 2.23
CA ASN A 236 -9.26 15.93 3.36
C ASN A 236 -10.54 15.05 3.37
N SER A 237 -11.33 15.01 2.30
CA SER A 237 -12.48 14.09 2.17
C SER A 237 -12.09 12.72 1.58
N TYR A 238 -11.12 12.70 0.67
CA TYR A 238 -10.58 11.47 0.08
C TYR A 238 -9.24 11.11 0.73
N VAL A 239 -9.25 10.11 1.61
CA VAL A 239 -8.15 9.75 2.51
C VAL A 239 -7.79 8.25 2.51
N PRO A 240 -7.75 7.53 1.37
CA PRO A 240 -7.36 6.11 1.35
C PRO A 240 -5.90 5.89 1.76
N PHE A 241 -5.07 6.93 1.66
CA PHE A 241 -3.68 6.96 2.12
C PHE A 241 -3.52 7.68 3.47
N GLY A 242 -4.63 8.02 4.14
CA GLY A 242 -4.66 8.92 5.30
C GLY A 242 -4.34 10.37 4.91
N GLY A 243 -3.99 11.17 5.92
CA GLY A 243 -3.71 12.60 5.75
C GLY A 243 -2.68 13.15 6.75
N GLY A 244 -2.28 14.39 6.51
CA GLY A 244 -1.33 15.12 7.35
C GLY A 244 0.07 14.49 7.42
N PRO A 245 0.83 14.71 8.51
CA PRO A 245 2.22 14.23 8.65
C PRO A 245 2.39 12.69 8.62
N ARG A 246 1.28 11.95 8.73
CA ARG A 246 1.25 10.49 8.72
C ARG A 246 0.62 9.90 7.45
N ILE A 247 0.44 10.71 6.40
CA ILE A 247 0.04 10.22 5.07
C ILE A 247 0.97 9.09 4.62
N CYS A 248 0.42 8.07 3.94
CA CYS A 248 1.19 6.92 3.46
C CYS A 248 2.41 7.40 2.68
N MET A 249 3.58 6.91 3.06
CA MET A 249 4.84 7.27 2.41
C MET A 249 4.95 6.67 1.00
N GLY A 250 4.40 5.47 0.81
CA GLY A 250 4.37 4.76 -0.45
C GLY A 250 3.21 5.16 -1.38
N ASN A 251 2.48 6.25 -1.12
CA ASN A 251 1.27 6.57 -1.90
C ASN A 251 1.55 6.77 -3.41
N VAL A 252 2.66 7.42 -3.76
CA VAL A 252 3.07 7.63 -5.16
C VAL A 252 3.47 6.31 -5.79
N TYR A 253 4.27 5.52 -5.07
CA TYR A 253 4.74 4.22 -5.54
C TYR A 253 3.59 3.22 -5.72
N ALA A 254 2.68 3.11 -4.76
CA ALA A 254 1.52 2.23 -4.83
C ALA A 254 0.62 2.58 -6.02
N ARG A 255 0.36 3.88 -6.26
CA ARG A 255 -0.39 4.34 -7.45
C ARG A 255 0.31 3.92 -8.74
N ALA A 256 1.63 4.12 -8.84
CA ALA A 256 2.40 3.71 -10.01
C ALA A 256 2.35 2.19 -10.22
N GLN A 257 2.55 1.39 -9.16
CA GLN A 257 2.46 -0.07 -9.23
C GLN A 257 1.09 -0.55 -9.72
N ILE A 258 0.00 0.00 -9.15
CA ILE A 258 -1.38 -0.35 -9.57
C ILE A 258 -1.59 -0.01 -11.05
N LEU A 259 -1.16 1.17 -11.49
CA LEU A 259 -1.32 1.60 -12.89
C LEU A 259 -0.48 0.77 -13.87
N VAL A 260 0.77 0.42 -13.51
CA VAL A 260 1.65 -0.42 -14.32
C VAL A 260 1.08 -1.85 -14.42
N PHE A 261 0.59 -2.40 -13.31
CA PHE A 261 -0.11 -3.68 -13.31
C PHE A 261 -1.35 -3.62 -14.20
N LEU A 262 -2.18 -2.59 -13.99
CA LEU A 262 -3.41 -2.38 -14.73
C LEU A 262 -3.14 -2.27 -16.25
N HIS A 263 -2.17 -1.44 -16.64
CA HIS A 263 -1.70 -1.35 -18.03
C HIS A 263 -1.37 -2.74 -18.58
N SER A 264 -0.55 -3.50 -17.85
CA SER A 264 -0.01 -4.78 -18.30
C SER A 264 -1.10 -5.82 -18.51
N ILE A 265 -2.08 -5.87 -17.61
CA ILE A 265 -3.16 -6.86 -17.68
C ILE A 265 -4.21 -6.48 -18.74
N VAL A 266 -4.70 -5.23 -18.75
CA VAL A 266 -5.78 -4.83 -19.68
C VAL A 266 -5.34 -4.86 -21.14
N LYS A 267 -4.07 -4.62 -21.44
CA LYS A 267 -3.55 -4.67 -22.83
C LYS A 267 -3.43 -6.08 -23.37
N ARG A 268 -3.42 -7.09 -22.50
CA ARG A 268 -3.19 -8.49 -22.88
C ARG A 268 -4.44 -9.34 -22.74
N PHE A 269 -5.28 -9.04 -21.76
CA PHE A 269 -6.39 -9.89 -21.38
C PHE A 269 -7.65 -9.09 -21.10
N GLU A 270 -8.78 -9.66 -21.52
CA GLU A 270 -10.07 -9.51 -20.87
C GLU A 270 -10.21 -10.58 -19.79
N TRP A 271 -11.12 -10.39 -18.84
CA TRP A 271 -11.39 -11.42 -17.85
C TRP A 271 -12.83 -11.40 -17.36
N ASP A 272 -13.31 -12.58 -17.00
CA ASP A 272 -14.61 -12.79 -16.36
C ASP A 272 -14.39 -13.33 -14.95
N LEU A 273 -15.27 -12.95 -14.01
CA LEU A 273 -15.26 -13.50 -12.67
C LEU A 273 -15.77 -14.96 -12.71
N SER A 274 -14.99 -15.89 -12.16
CA SER A 274 -15.44 -17.28 -12.01
C SER A 274 -16.59 -17.39 -11.00
N THR A 275 -16.60 -16.51 -10.00
CA THR A 275 -17.65 -16.41 -8.98
C THR A 275 -18.23 -14.99 -9.00
N PRO A 276 -19.32 -14.74 -9.75
CA PRO A 276 -20.05 -13.48 -9.67
C PRO A 276 -20.56 -13.20 -8.25
N ASP A 277 -20.63 -11.93 -7.86
CA ASP A 277 -21.14 -11.48 -6.55
C ASP A 277 -20.40 -12.07 -5.34
N GLU A 278 -19.12 -12.39 -5.52
CA GLU A 278 -18.27 -12.92 -4.46
C GLU A 278 -18.21 -11.95 -3.26
N LYS A 279 -18.50 -12.48 -2.07
CA LYS A 279 -18.49 -11.69 -0.83
C LYS A 279 -17.09 -11.18 -0.51
N LEU A 280 -17.01 -9.93 -0.06
CA LEU A 280 -15.80 -9.37 0.51
C LEU A 280 -15.68 -9.73 2.00
N VAL A 281 -14.52 -10.24 2.38
CA VAL A 281 -14.10 -10.44 3.77
C VAL A 281 -13.16 -9.30 4.15
N TYR A 282 -13.30 -8.81 5.38
CA TYR A 282 -12.48 -7.74 5.93
C TYR A 282 -11.68 -8.27 7.11
N ASP A 283 -10.52 -8.86 6.82
CA ASP A 283 -9.54 -9.26 7.85
C ASP A 283 -8.10 -9.13 7.31
N PRO A 284 -7.41 -7.99 7.53
CA PRO A 284 -7.95 -6.68 7.94
C PRO A 284 -8.37 -5.81 6.76
N MET A 285 -8.11 -6.25 5.52
CA MET A 285 -8.35 -5.51 4.27
C MET A 285 -9.48 -6.17 3.47
N PRO A 286 -10.18 -5.44 2.59
CA PRO A 286 -11.16 -6.03 1.70
C PRO A 286 -10.48 -7.03 0.75
N THR A 287 -10.91 -8.29 0.84
CA THR A 287 -10.49 -9.37 -0.06
C THR A 287 -11.71 -10.21 -0.44
N PRO A 288 -11.85 -10.63 -1.71
CA PRO A 288 -12.88 -11.58 -2.08
C PRO A 288 -12.65 -12.93 -1.35
N SER A 289 -13.72 -13.51 -0.80
CA SER A 289 -13.68 -14.68 0.11
C SER A 289 -12.97 -15.94 -0.42
N GLN A 290 -12.79 -16.06 -1.72
CA GLN A 290 -12.16 -17.14 -2.49
C GLN A 290 -10.93 -16.66 -3.27
N GLY A 291 -10.50 -15.40 -3.09
CA GLY A 291 -9.29 -14.84 -3.71
C GLY A 291 -9.46 -14.34 -5.14
N LEU A 292 -10.70 -14.04 -5.58
CA LEU A 292 -11.04 -13.53 -6.92
C LEU A 292 -10.58 -14.45 -8.06
N PRO A 293 -11.06 -15.71 -8.14
CA PRO A 293 -10.79 -16.55 -9.30
C PRO A 293 -11.35 -15.88 -10.58
N VAL A 294 -10.49 -15.75 -11.60
CA VAL A 294 -10.83 -15.14 -12.90
C VAL A 294 -10.47 -16.05 -14.06
N HIS A 295 -11.25 -15.96 -15.14
CA HIS A 295 -10.94 -16.57 -16.43
C HIS A 295 -10.31 -15.52 -17.34
N LEU A 296 -9.00 -15.62 -17.59
CA LEU A 296 -8.29 -14.73 -18.50
C LEU A 296 -8.54 -15.14 -19.96
N ARG A 297 -8.99 -14.19 -20.78
CA ARG A 297 -9.13 -14.33 -22.23
C ARG A 297 -8.15 -13.38 -22.91
N PRO A 298 -7.16 -13.87 -23.67
CA PRO A 298 -6.24 -12.97 -24.36
C PRO A 298 -7.01 -12.14 -25.39
N HIS A 299 -6.63 -10.86 -25.55
CA HIS A 299 -7.14 -10.07 -26.67
C HIS A 299 -6.77 -10.77 -27.96
N GLN A 300 -7.71 -10.82 -28.91
CA GLN A 300 -7.39 -11.31 -30.24
C GLN A 300 -6.33 -10.38 -30.82
N SER A 301 -5.14 -10.92 -31.10
CA SER A 301 -4.09 -10.18 -31.80
C SER A 301 -4.70 -9.64 -33.08
N SER A 302 -4.84 -8.32 -33.19
CA SER A 302 -4.95 -7.69 -34.49
C SER A 302 -3.66 -8.01 -35.23
N VAL A 303 -3.75 -8.96 -36.17
CA VAL A 303 -2.71 -9.32 -37.14
C VAL A 303 -2.22 -8.06 -37.84
#